data_AF-A0A3Q2V201-F1
#
_entry.id   AF-A0A3Q2V201-F1
#
_cell.length_a   1.000
_cell.length_b   1.000
_cell.length_c   1.000
_cell.angle_alpha   90.00
_cell.angle_beta   90.00
_cell.angle_gamma   90.00
#
_symmetry.space_group_name_H-M   'P 1'
#
loop_
_entity.id
_entity.type
_entity.pdbx_description
1 polymer ?
#
loop_
_entity_poly.entity_id
_entity_poly.type
_entity_poly.pdbx_seq_one_letter_code
_entity_poly.pdbx_strand_id
1 'polypeptide(L)'
;GRDVTLADVKWRRSHFSQNNRRLLILRKEYKHQQTNVNSEGIVGLDEPKKMTREDWRKKKELEEQRKLGNAPAEVDEEGKDINPHIPQYISSVPWYIDPSKRPTLKHQRPQSESEKQYSAIGEWYKRGVQESAVVTKFRKGACENCGAMTHKKKDCLERPRKVGAKFTGTGIAPDEHAQIQLTMDYDGKRDRWNGYDPEEHQRIVEEYAKVDLAKRTLKAQKLQDELASGKLDQTVSEWEHDSEDEDEDKYADDIDMPGQNFDSKRRITVRNLRIREDTAKYLRNLDPNSAYYDPKTRAMRENPYSNTGKNPDEVGYAGDNFVRYSGATISMAQTQLFAWEAYEKGSEVHLQADPTKLELLHRSFKVKKEDFKEEQRESILEKYGGQEHLDAPPRELLLAQTEDYVEYSRHGAVLKGLEKAVARSKYEEDVLINNHTCIWGSYWKDGFWGYKCCHSMVKQSYCTGSLDERKRPYNSLFEVKAPTEEEMEAFRMKRSRPDDPMASFLGQ
;
A
#
# COMPACT_ATOMS: atom_id res chain seq x y z
N GLY A 1 66.90 -40.64 11.24
CA GLY A 1 67.07 -39.19 11.37
C GLY A 1 65.72 -38.57 11.12
N ARG A 2 65.12 -37.94 12.15
CA ARG A 2 65.04 -36.48 12.29
C ARG A 2 64.37 -35.83 11.07
N ASP A 3 63.08 -35.53 11.24
CA ASP A 3 62.53 -34.17 11.11
C ASP A 3 61.00 -34.23 11.26
N VAL A 4 60.54 -34.27 12.52
CA VAL A 4 59.13 -33.97 12.84
C VAL A 4 59.03 -32.45 12.88
N THR A 5 58.32 -31.92 11.91
CA THR A 5 58.24 -30.49 11.59
C THR A 5 57.64 -29.69 12.75
N LEU A 6 58.17 -28.48 12.97
CA LEU A 6 57.77 -27.53 14.01
C LEU A 6 56.27 -27.13 13.97
N ALA A 7 55.54 -27.52 12.93
CA ALA A 7 54.12 -27.21 12.74
C ALA A 7 53.19 -28.07 13.62
N ASP A 8 53.51 -29.35 13.85
CA ASP A 8 52.65 -30.27 14.61
C ASP A 8 52.68 -30.01 16.12
N VAL A 9 53.80 -29.50 16.63
CA VAL A 9 53.95 -29.12 18.05
C VAL A 9 53.19 -27.82 18.36
N LYS A 10 53.10 -26.88 17.40
CA LYS A 10 52.30 -25.64 17.56
C LYS A 10 50.80 -25.92 17.48
N TRP A 11 50.35 -26.81 16.60
CA TRP A 11 48.93 -27.18 16.50
C TRP A 11 48.44 -27.91 17.76
N ARG A 12 49.23 -28.86 18.30
CA ARG A 12 48.91 -29.55 19.55
C ARG A 12 48.95 -28.63 20.79
N ARG A 13 49.87 -27.67 20.87
CA ARG A 13 49.90 -26.68 21.98
C ARG A 13 48.72 -25.70 21.92
N SER A 14 48.31 -25.28 20.72
CA SER A 14 47.15 -24.40 20.53
C SER A 14 45.84 -25.08 20.92
N HIS A 15 45.61 -26.32 20.46
CA HIS A 15 44.42 -27.10 20.82
C HIS A 15 44.37 -27.48 22.31
N PHE A 16 45.52 -27.80 22.92
CA PHE A 16 45.59 -28.10 24.36
C PHE A 16 45.37 -26.84 25.23
N SER A 17 45.81 -25.66 24.77
CA SER A 17 45.55 -24.37 25.43
C SER A 17 44.07 -23.95 25.32
N GLN A 18 43.46 -24.14 24.14
CA GLN A 18 42.04 -23.85 23.92
C GLN A 18 41.13 -24.81 24.69
N ASN A 19 41.45 -26.10 24.76
CA ASN A 19 40.68 -27.06 25.56
C ASN A 19 40.83 -26.82 27.07
N ASN A 20 42.00 -26.41 27.57
CA ASN A 20 42.15 -26.02 28.98
C ASN A 20 41.43 -24.71 29.31
N ARG A 21 41.37 -23.74 28.38
CA ARG A 21 40.54 -22.53 28.55
C ARG A 21 39.05 -22.86 28.54
N ARG A 22 38.58 -23.75 27.67
CA ARG A 22 37.18 -24.23 27.68
C ARG A 22 36.84 -25.00 28.96
N LEU A 23 37.74 -25.85 29.45
CA LEU A 23 37.57 -26.55 30.74
C LEU A 23 37.60 -25.59 31.93
N LEU A 24 38.40 -24.52 31.91
CA LEU A 24 38.41 -23.49 32.95
C LEU A 24 37.16 -22.60 32.91
N ILE A 25 36.62 -22.31 31.73
CA ILE A 25 35.35 -21.59 31.56
C ILE A 25 34.19 -22.47 32.03
N LEU A 26 34.12 -23.73 31.59
CA LEU A 26 33.12 -24.69 32.08
C LEU A 26 33.25 -24.94 33.58
N ARG A 27 34.45 -24.94 34.16
CA ARG A 27 34.65 -25.08 35.61
C ARG A 27 34.31 -23.79 36.38
N LYS A 28 34.43 -22.61 35.76
CA LYS A 28 33.93 -21.34 36.30
C LYS A 28 32.40 -21.26 36.21
N GLU A 29 31.80 -21.70 35.12
CA GLU A 29 30.35 -21.81 34.95
C GLU A 29 29.74 -22.85 35.89
N TYR A 30 30.39 -24.00 36.07
CA TYR A 30 29.96 -25.03 37.03
C TYR A 30 30.17 -24.59 38.49
N LYS A 31 31.20 -23.80 38.81
CA LYS A 31 31.34 -23.16 40.13
C LYS A 31 30.34 -22.03 40.35
N HIS A 32 30.00 -21.24 39.34
CA HIS A 32 28.94 -20.22 39.43
C HIS A 32 27.55 -20.87 39.59
N GLN A 33 27.31 -22.00 38.94
CA GLN A 33 26.11 -22.79 39.12
C GLN A 33 26.07 -23.46 40.50
N GLN A 34 27.19 -23.97 41.04
CA GLN A 34 27.21 -24.52 42.41
C GLN A 34 27.13 -23.46 43.52
N THR A 35 27.62 -22.24 43.29
CA THR A 35 27.41 -21.12 44.25
C THR A 35 26.00 -20.54 44.22
N ASN A 36 25.20 -20.84 43.18
CA ASN A 36 23.79 -20.45 43.08
C ASN A 36 22.81 -21.58 43.48
N VAL A 37 23.29 -22.78 43.85
CA VAL A 37 22.42 -23.91 44.22
C VAL A 37 22.48 -24.25 45.72
N ASN A 38 23.33 -23.56 46.50
CA ASN A 38 23.39 -23.71 47.98
C ASN A 38 22.87 -22.49 48.76
N SER A 39 22.04 -21.65 48.14
CA SER A 39 21.23 -20.63 48.83
C SER A 39 19.74 -20.72 48.47
N GLU A 40 19.29 -21.87 47.98
CA GLU A 40 17.87 -22.18 47.78
C GLU A 40 17.48 -23.31 48.75
N GLY A 41 17.31 -22.93 50.01
CA GLY A 41 16.88 -23.84 51.07
C GLY A 41 16.63 -23.05 52.34
N ILE A 42 15.36 -22.96 52.73
CA ILE A 42 14.77 -22.09 53.77
C ILE A 42 14.39 -20.71 53.22
N VAL A 43 13.31 -20.69 52.43
CA VAL A 43 12.45 -19.51 52.36
C VAL A 43 11.70 -19.46 53.69
N GLY A 44 12.31 -18.80 54.67
CA GLY A 44 11.58 -18.36 55.85
C GLY A 44 10.42 -17.51 55.37
N LEU A 45 9.22 -17.76 55.91
CA LEU A 45 8.09 -16.86 55.80
C LEU A 45 8.47 -15.55 56.50
N ASP A 46 9.17 -14.67 55.79
CA ASP A 46 9.43 -13.31 56.26
C ASP A 46 8.08 -12.62 56.35
N GLU A 47 7.62 -12.45 57.59
CA GLU A 47 6.46 -11.61 57.94
C GLU A 47 6.59 -10.25 57.25
N PRO A 48 5.48 -9.64 56.78
CA PRO A 48 5.54 -8.37 56.08
C PRO A 48 6.15 -7.29 56.98
N LYS A 49 7.42 -6.94 56.73
CA LYS A 49 8.06 -5.78 57.35
C LYS A 49 7.15 -4.57 57.15
N LYS A 50 6.70 -3.96 58.24
CA LYS A 50 5.91 -2.73 58.20
C LYS A 50 6.71 -1.70 57.41
N MET A 51 6.18 -1.28 56.26
CA MET A 51 6.77 -0.23 55.42
C MET A 51 7.15 0.97 56.29
N THR A 52 8.40 1.45 56.18
CA THR A 52 8.80 2.66 56.91
C THR A 52 8.05 3.87 56.33
N ARG A 53 7.89 4.93 57.13
CA ARG A 53 7.21 6.17 56.67
C ARG A 53 7.91 6.78 55.45
N GLU A 54 9.21 6.62 55.36
CA GLU A 54 10.03 7.09 54.25
C GLU A 54 9.76 6.28 52.97
N ASP A 55 9.67 4.95 53.08
CA ASP A 55 9.34 4.09 51.94
C ASP A 55 7.91 4.32 51.43
N TRP A 56 6.97 4.62 52.33
CA TRP A 56 5.60 4.99 51.94
C TRP A 56 5.57 6.31 51.16
N ARG A 57 6.31 7.32 51.64
CA ARG A 57 6.45 8.60 50.91
C ARG A 57 7.10 8.40 49.55
N LYS A 58 8.20 7.65 49.49
CA LYS A 58 8.87 7.30 48.23
C LYS A 58 7.93 6.57 47.27
N LYS A 59 7.13 5.62 47.75
CA LYS A 59 6.15 4.92 46.91
C LYS A 59 5.07 5.85 46.37
N LYS A 60 4.57 6.78 47.18
CA LYS A 60 3.57 7.76 46.75
C LYS A 60 4.13 8.77 45.75
N GLU A 61 5.31 9.31 46.02
CA GLU A 61 6.01 10.22 45.11
C GLU A 61 6.31 9.52 43.78
N LEU A 62 6.75 8.26 43.82
CA LEU A 62 7.01 7.46 42.63
C LEU A 62 5.71 7.18 41.85
N GLU A 63 4.60 6.90 42.54
CA GLU A 63 3.27 6.77 41.92
C GLU A 63 2.82 8.08 41.23
N GLU A 64 3.07 9.23 41.84
CA GLU A 64 2.79 10.54 41.25
C GLU A 64 3.68 10.81 40.03
N GLN A 65 4.97 10.53 40.12
CA GLN A 65 5.89 10.64 38.98
C GLN A 65 5.50 9.69 37.83
N ARG A 66 5.00 8.49 38.15
CA ARG A 66 4.45 7.57 37.14
C ARG A 66 3.18 8.10 36.49
N LYS A 67 2.27 8.69 37.26
CA LYS A 67 1.07 9.35 36.72
C LYS A 67 1.41 10.57 35.87
N LEU A 68 2.51 11.25 36.16
CA LEU A 68 3.05 12.32 35.33
C LEU A 68 3.83 11.81 34.11
N GLY A 69 4.04 10.50 33.98
CA GLY A 69 4.78 9.88 32.86
C GLY A 69 6.30 10.02 32.95
N ASN A 70 6.84 10.47 34.08
CA ASN A 70 8.28 10.68 34.29
C ASN A 70 9.01 9.43 34.82
N ALA A 71 8.26 8.48 35.38
CA ALA A 71 8.78 7.21 35.86
C ALA A 71 8.12 6.02 35.14
N PRO A 72 8.84 4.91 34.91
CA PRO A 72 8.29 3.73 34.24
C PRO A 72 7.20 3.07 35.09
N ALA A 73 6.23 2.45 34.42
CA ALA A 73 5.12 1.73 35.05
C ALA A 73 5.60 0.57 35.96
N GLU A 74 4.71 0.08 36.84
CA GLU A 74 4.99 -1.18 37.54
C GLU A 74 4.85 -2.32 36.54
N VAL A 75 5.81 -3.23 36.51
CA VAL A 75 5.78 -4.41 35.64
C VAL A 75 5.25 -5.59 36.47
N ASP A 76 4.29 -6.32 35.93
CA ASP A 76 3.78 -7.54 36.54
C ASP A 76 4.73 -8.73 36.33
N GLU A 77 4.36 -9.90 36.85
CA GLU A 77 5.13 -11.13 36.68
C GLU A 77 5.08 -11.72 35.24
N GLU A 78 4.15 -11.27 34.40
CA GLU A 78 4.08 -11.61 32.97
C GLU A 78 4.90 -10.64 32.09
N GLY A 79 5.54 -9.63 32.70
CA GLY A 79 6.29 -8.59 31.99
C GLY A 79 5.40 -7.49 31.39
N LYS A 80 4.14 -7.39 31.80
CA LYS A 80 3.17 -6.38 31.34
C LYS A 80 3.15 -5.18 32.28
N ASP A 81 3.03 -4.01 31.67
CA ASP A 81 2.97 -2.75 32.40
C ASP A 81 1.58 -2.53 33.03
N ILE A 82 1.55 -2.30 34.34
CA ILE A 82 0.37 -1.89 35.09
C ILE A 82 0.23 -0.37 34.93
N ASN A 83 -0.84 0.04 34.26
CA ASN A 83 -1.14 1.45 34.04
C ASN A 83 -1.21 2.22 35.39
N PRO A 84 -0.35 3.25 35.61
CA PRO A 84 -0.32 4.03 36.86
C PRO A 84 -1.60 4.79 37.19
N HIS A 85 -2.48 4.99 36.21
CA HIS A 85 -3.77 5.65 36.39
C HIS A 85 -4.85 4.69 36.93
N ILE A 86 -4.58 3.38 37.04
CA ILE A 86 -5.48 2.44 37.71
C ILE A 86 -5.52 2.80 39.20
N PRO A 87 -6.71 3.06 39.78
CA PRO A 87 -6.84 3.36 41.20
C PRO A 87 -6.22 2.26 42.07
N GLN A 88 -5.58 2.68 43.16
CA GLN A 88 -4.82 1.78 44.05
C GLN A 88 -5.64 0.59 44.56
N TYR A 89 -6.95 0.75 44.79
CA TYR A 89 -7.81 -0.33 45.28
C TYR A 89 -8.09 -1.42 44.23
N ILE A 90 -7.95 -1.12 42.93
CA ILE A 90 -8.10 -2.10 41.85
C ILE A 90 -6.78 -2.84 41.65
N SER A 91 -5.66 -2.11 41.61
CA SER A 91 -4.33 -2.69 41.41
C SER A 91 -3.76 -3.40 42.64
N SER A 92 -4.22 -3.06 43.85
CA SER A 92 -3.79 -3.76 45.06
C SER A 92 -4.32 -5.19 45.08
N VAL A 93 -3.43 -6.16 45.09
CA VAL A 93 -3.76 -7.57 45.30
C VAL A 93 -4.10 -7.81 46.76
N PRO A 94 -5.32 -8.28 47.08
CA PRO A 94 -5.70 -8.67 48.43
C PRO A 94 -4.88 -9.87 48.93
N TRP A 95 -4.71 -9.95 50.25
CA TRP A 95 -3.88 -10.96 50.92
C TRP A 95 -4.33 -12.42 50.69
N TYR A 96 -5.61 -12.64 50.39
CA TYR A 96 -6.20 -13.97 50.19
C TYR A 96 -5.96 -14.54 48.78
N ILE A 97 -5.48 -13.72 47.85
CA ILE A 97 -4.97 -14.20 46.56
C ILE A 97 -3.48 -14.46 46.70
N ASP A 98 -2.72 -13.43 47.08
CA ASP A 98 -1.27 -13.54 47.30
C ASP A 98 -0.87 -12.79 48.59
N PRO A 99 -0.26 -13.47 49.58
CA PRO A 99 0.16 -12.82 50.82
C PRO A 99 1.32 -11.84 50.60
N SER A 100 2.11 -12.03 49.53
CA SER A 100 3.26 -11.19 49.19
C SER A 100 2.91 -9.85 48.54
N LYS A 101 1.63 -9.57 48.23
CA LYS A 101 1.15 -8.32 47.62
C LYS A 101 2.02 -7.85 46.43
N ARG A 102 2.40 -8.79 45.57
CA ARG A 102 3.15 -8.48 44.35
C ARG A 102 2.26 -7.63 43.43
N PRO A 103 2.83 -6.66 42.68
CA PRO A 103 2.06 -5.86 41.75
C PRO A 103 1.62 -6.75 40.57
N THR A 104 0.35 -7.16 40.58
CA THR A 104 -0.26 -7.94 39.48
C THR A 104 -1.74 -7.59 39.37
N LEU A 105 -2.29 -7.71 38.16
CA LEU A 105 -3.71 -7.51 37.89
C LEU A 105 -4.46 -8.84 37.65
N LYS A 106 -3.84 -9.98 37.98
CA LYS A 106 -4.42 -11.31 37.77
C LYS A 106 -5.71 -11.54 38.57
N HIS A 107 -5.85 -10.96 39.76
CA HIS A 107 -7.06 -11.09 40.57
C HIS A 107 -8.29 -10.38 40.00
N GLN A 108 -8.08 -9.45 39.04
CA GLN A 108 -9.17 -8.78 38.32
C GLN A 108 -9.56 -9.50 37.03
N ARG A 109 -8.83 -10.57 36.64
CA ARG A 109 -9.26 -11.42 35.54
C ARG A 109 -10.51 -12.22 35.95
N PRO A 110 -11.37 -12.61 34.99
CA PRO A 110 -12.50 -13.47 35.26
C PRO A 110 -12.13 -14.68 36.12
N GLN A 111 -12.89 -14.91 37.19
CA GLN A 111 -12.63 -15.98 38.15
C GLN A 111 -13.25 -17.28 37.65
N SER A 112 -12.50 -18.37 37.72
CA SER A 112 -12.95 -19.70 37.27
C SER A 112 -14.20 -20.21 37.98
N GLU A 113 -14.49 -19.75 39.20
CA GLU A 113 -15.73 -20.11 39.92
C GLU A 113 -16.99 -19.42 39.36
N SER A 114 -16.82 -18.21 38.80
CA SER A 114 -17.90 -17.43 38.21
C SER A 114 -18.15 -17.79 36.74
N GLU A 115 -17.13 -18.37 36.08
CA GLU A 115 -17.18 -18.83 34.70
C GLU A 115 -18.02 -20.11 34.59
N LYS A 116 -19.26 -19.94 34.15
CA LYS A 116 -20.14 -21.07 33.85
C LYS A 116 -19.64 -21.76 32.58
N GLN A 117 -19.52 -23.08 32.64
CA GLN A 117 -19.20 -23.89 31.47
C GLN A 117 -20.47 -24.06 30.63
N TYR A 118 -20.44 -23.56 29.40
CA TYR A 118 -21.53 -23.67 28.45
C TYR A 118 -21.21 -24.72 27.38
N SER A 119 -22.24 -25.41 26.89
CA SER A 119 -22.12 -26.32 25.75
C SER A 119 -21.79 -25.54 24.47
N ALA A 120 -20.99 -26.14 23.59
CA ALA A 120 -20.47 -25.47 22.39
C ALA A 120 -21.57 -25.27 21.33
N ILE A 121 -21.35 -24.31 20.42
CA ILE A 121 -22.24 -24.10 19.27
C ILE A 121 -22.25 -25.35 18.38
N GLY A 122 -23.44 -25.86 18.08
CA GLY A 122 -23.65 -27.11 17.35
C GLY A 122 -23.92 -28.34 18.24
N GLU A 123 -23.63 -28.28 19.54
CA GLU A 123 -24.02 -29.34 20.46
C GLU A 123 -25.50 -29.15 20.85
N TRP A 124 -26.36 -29.99 20.28
CA TRP A 124 -27.80 -29.95 20.52
C TRP A 124 -28.35 -31.31 20.93
N TYR A 125 -29.57 -31.30 21.47
CA TYR A 125 -30.32 -32.52 21.78
C TYR A 125 -30.42 -33.42 20.55
N LYS A 126 -30.16 -34.72 20.76
CA LYS A 126 -30.26 -35.71 19.69
C LYS A 126 -31.74 -35.95 19.38
N ARG A 127 -32.17 -35.51 18.20
CA ARG A 127 -33.54 -35.72 17.69
C ARG A 127 -33.60 -37.05 16.93
N GLY A 128 -34.78 -37.68 16.91
CA GLY A 128 -35.01 -38.96 16.25
C GLY A 128 -34.90 -40.17 17.18
N VAL A 129 -34.96 -41.36 16.59
CA VAL A 129 -34.92 -42.66 17.28
C VAL A 129 -33.66 -43.44 16.91
N GLN A 130 -33.24 -44.37 17.77
CA GLN A 130 -32.12 -45.25 17.46
C GLN A 130 -32.56 -46.37 16.54
N GLU A 131 -32.19 -46.28 15.25
CA GLU A 131 -32.47 -47.33 14.27
C GLU A 131 -31.49 -48.51 14.33
N SER A 132 -30.40 -48.39 15.09
CA SER A 132 -29.32 -49.38 15.12
C SER A 132 -29.70 -50.70 15.81
N ALA A 133 -30.73 -50.71 16.67
CA ALA A 133 -31.14 -51.90 17.42
C ALA A 133 -32.65 -52.14 17.29
N VAL A 134 -33.05 -52.90 16.27
CA VAL A 134 -34.44 -53.35 16.12
C VAL A 134 -34.72 -54.48 17.11
N VAL A 135 -35.53 -54.19 18.14
CA VAL A 135 -35.91 -55.19 19.14
C VAL A 135 -37.32 -55.71 18.88
N THR A 136 -37.44 -57.03 18.74
CA THR A 136 -38.70 -57.72 18.42
C THR A 136 -39.42 -58.27 19.65
N LYS A 137 -38.79 -58.23 20.84
CA LYS A 137 -39.33 -58.77 22.09
C LYS A 137 -39.52 -57.68 23.14
N PHE A 138 -40.61 -57.79 23.90
CA PHE A 138 -40.86 -56.90 25.02
C PHE A 138 -39.81 -57.10 26.13
N ARG A 139 -39.20 -55.99 26.58
CA ARG A 139 -38.20 -55.96 27.65
C ARG A 139 -38.85 -55.58 28.98
N LYS A 140 -38.44 -56.22 30.08
CA LYS A 140 -38.94 -55.88 31.42
C LYS A 140 -38.50 -54.46 31.78
N GLY A 141 -39.45 -53.61 32.17
CA GLY A 141 -39.20 -52.18 32.43
C GLY A 141 -39.53 -51.27 31.24
N ALA A 142 -39.84 -51.84 30.07
CA ALA A 142 -40.31 -51.06 28.93
C ALA A 142 -41.72 -50.53 29.13
N CYS A 143 -42.05 -49.47 28.39
CA CYS A 143 -43.37 -48.89 28.30
C CYS A 143 -44.40 -49.96 27.90
N GLU A 144 -45.48 -50.09 28.68
CA GLU A 144 -46.48 -51.13 28.45
C GLU A 144 -47.28 -50.94 27.16
N ASN A 145 -47.29 -49.71 26.60
CA ASN A 145 -48.00 -49.37 25.38
C ASN A 145 -47.19 -49.72 24.12
N CYS A 146 -45.99 -49.16 23.97
CA CYS A 146 -45.16 -49.23 22.75
C CYS A 146 -43.94 -50.16 22.87
N GLY A 147 -43.48 -50.50 24.07
CA GLY A 147 -42.32 -51.37 24.28
C GLY A 147 -40.94 -50.69 24.25
N ALA A 148 -40.85 -49.36 24.18
CA ALA A 148 -39.60 -48.61 24.35
C ALA A 148 -39.17 -48.52 25.83
N MET A 149 -37.87 -48.46 26.09
CA MET A 149 -37.29 -48.44 27.45
C MET A 149 -37.08 -47.02 28.02
N THR A 150 -37.16 -45.98 27.20
CA THR A 150 -36.76 -44.62 27.56
C THR A 150 -37.80 -43.84 28.35
N HIS A 151 -39.09 -44.17 28.21
CA HIS A 151 -40.20 -43.47 28.84
C HIS A 151 -41.23 -44.41 29.48
N LYS A 152 -42.10 -43.84 30.32
CA LYS A 152 -43.22 -44.56 30.96
C LYS A 152 -44.49 -44.49 30.10
N LYS A 153 -45.46 -45.35 30.39
CA LYS A 153 -46.77 -45.38 29.68
C LYS A 153 -47.50 -44.04 29.62
N LYS A 154 -47.37 -43.19 30.65
CA LYS A 154 -48.03 -41.89 30.72
C LYS A 154 -47.45 -40.87 29.74
N ASP A 155 -46.15 -40.96 29.50
CA ASP A 155 -45.38 -40.03 28.65
C ASP A 155 -45.07 -40.66 27.28
N CYS A 156 -45.91 -41.63 26.87
CA CYS A 156 -45.72 -42.38 25.64
C CYS A 156 -46.11 -41.52 24.43
N LEU A 157 -45.19 -41.39 23.48
CA LEU A 157 -45.41 -40.65 22.22
C LEU A 157 -46.33 -41.41 21.25
N GLU A 158 -46.41 -42.72 21.40
CA GLU A 158 -47.26 -43.59 20.60
C GLU A 158 -48.71 -43.55 21.07
N ARG A 159 -49.63 -43.63 20.10
CA ARG A 159 -51.06 -43.62 20.38
C ARG A 159 -51.44 -44.72 21.40
N PRO A 160 -52.23 -44.42 22.45
CA PRO A 160 -52.64 -45.42 23.43
C PRO A 160 -53.37 -46.60 22.77
N ARG A 161 -52.82 -47.81 22.90
CA ARG A 161 -53.39 -49.06 22.37
C ARG A 161 -54.35 -49.69 23.38
N LYS A 162 -55.43 -50.32 22.89
CA LYS A 162 -56.39 -51.06 23.74
C LYS A 162 -55.74 -52.27 24.40
N VAL A 163 -54.91 -52.99 23.65
CA VAL A 163 -54.03 -54.04 24.17
C VAL A 163 -52.59 -53.60 23.87
N GLY A 164 -51.84 -53.31 24.93
CA GLY A 164 -50.47 -52.76 24.81
C GLY A 164 -49.43 -53.82 24.42
N ALA A 165 -48.27 -53.35 23.96
CA ALA A 165 -47.14 -54.19 23.56
C ALA A 165 -46.66 -55.16 24.65
N LYS A 166 -46.92 -54.87 25.93
CA LYS A 166 -46.62 -55.79 27.05
C LYS A 166 -47.31 -57.15 26.91
N PHE A 167 -48.53 -57.18 26.36
CA PHE A 167 -49.34 -58.39 26.26
C PHE A 167 -49.29 -59.02 24.87
N THR A 168 -49.21 -58.21 23.81
CA THR A 168 -49.20 -58.72 22.44
C THR A 168 -47.80 -58.99 21.90
N GLY A 169 -46.77 -58.32 22.42
CA GLY A 169 -45.41 -58.39 21.89
C GLY A 169 -45.25 -57.87 20.46
N THR A 170 -46.29 -57.24 19.90
CA THR A 170 -46.32 -56.78 18.50
C THR A 170 -46.14 -55.27 18.39
N GLY A 171 -45.41 -54.82 17.36
CA GLY A 171 -45.17 -53.41 17.07
C GLY A 171 -44.40 -52.69 18.17
N ILE A 172 -43.20 -53.20 18.49
CA ILE A 172 -42.26 -52.60 19.44
C ILE A 172 -41.61 -51.38 18.79
N ALA A 173 -41.73 -50.21 19.43
CA ALA A 173 -41.06 -49.00 18.98
C ALA A 173 -39.55 -49.06 19.27
N PRO A 174 -38.70 -48.47 18.40
CA PRO A 174 -37.28 -48.28 18.70
C PRO A 174 -37.07 -47.40 19.94
N ASP A 175 -35.93 -47.57 20.62
CA ASP A 175 -35.59 -46.76 21.79
C ASP A 175 -35.14 -45.34 21.36
N GLU A 176 -35.49 -44.33 22.14
CA GLU A 176 -35.08 -42.94 21.92
C GLU A 176 -33.60 -42.72 22.33
N HIS A 177 -32.99 -41.63 21.88
CA HIS A 177 -31.65 -41.27 22.36
C HIS A 177 -31.66 -40.78 23.81
N ALA A 178 -30.65 -41.18 24.58
CA ALA A 178 -30.35 -40.56 25.86
C ALA A 178 -29.95 -39.09 25.63
N GLN A 179 -30.72 -38.18 26.21
CA GLN A 179 -30.50 -36.74 26.08
C GLN A 179 -29.36 -36.29 26.99
N ILE A 180 -28.49 -35.44 26.46
CA ILE A 180 -27.42 -34.77 27.21
C ILE A 180 -28.00 -33.57 27.96
N GLN A 181 -27.47 -33.29 29.16
CA GLN A 181 -27.87 -32.10 29.90
C GLN A 181 -27.05 -30.91 29.41
N LEU A 182 -27.67 -30.09 28.57
CA LEU A 182 -27.04 -28.91 27.98
C LEU A 182 -27.17 -27.70 28.91
N THR A 183 -26.04 -27.06 29.21
CA THR A 183 -26.01 -25.76 29.87
C THR A 183 -25.70 -24.70 28.82
N MET A 184 -26.72 -23.92 28.45
CA MET A 184 -26.63 -22.88 27.42
C MET A 184 -26.84 -21.49 28.01
N ASP A 185 -26.29 -20.49 27.34
CA ASP A 185 -26.55 -19.07 27.58
C ASP A 185 -28.01 -18.69 27.28
N TYR A 186 -28.39 -17.45 27.63
CA TYR A 186 -29.72 -16.92 27.30
C TYR A 186 -30.00 -16.93 25.79
N ASP A 187 -29.04 -16.44 25.00
CA ASP A 187 -29.13 -16.44 23.53
C ASP A 187 -29.07 -17.88 23.00
N GLY A 188 -28.17 -18.70 23.54
CA GLY A 188 -28.03 -20.11 23.16
C GLY A 188 -29.32 -20.92 23.37
N LYS A 189 -30.11 -20.66 24.42
CA LYS A 189 -31.41 -21.33 24.62
C LYS A 189 -32.50 -20.86 23.65
N ARG A 190 -32.39 -19.62 23.17
CA ARG A 190 -33.42 -18.94 22.36
C ARG A 190 -33.07 -18.87 20.88
N ASP A 191 -31.91 -19.39 20.51
CA ASP A 191 -31.53 -19.46 19.11
C ASP A 191 -32.54 -20.34 18.35
N ARG A 192 -33.16 -19.71 17.35
CA ARG A 192 -34.14 -20.33 16.47
C ARG A 192 -33.51 -21.45 15.65
N TRP A 193 -32.21 -21.35 15.38
CA TRP A 193 -31.46 -22.26 14.52
C TRP A 193 -30.73 -23.36 15.30
N ASN A 194 -31.13 -23.62 16.55
CA ASN A 194 -30.59 -24.73 17.34
C ASN A 194 -30.89 -26.09 16.70
N GLY A 195 -29.83 -26.86 16.42
CA GLY A 195 -29.91 -28.15 15.75
C GLY A 195 -30.16 -28.03 14.24
N TYR A 196 -29.83 -26.89 13.63
CA TYR A 196 -29.83 -26.73 12.18
C TYR A 196 -28.71 -27.58 11.55
N ASP A 197 -29.07 -28.38 10.56
CA ASP A 197 -28.11 -29.12 9.75
C ASP A 197 -27.66 -28.24 8.57
N PRO A 198 -26.36 -27.90 8.46
CA PRO A 198 -25.85 -27.11 7.34
C PRO A 198 -26.14 -27.72 5.96
N GLU A 199 -26.37 -29.04 5.87
CA GLU A 199 -26.72 -29.69 4.60
C GLU A 199 -28.10 -29.27 4.09
N GLU A 200 -29.04 -28.89 4.97
CA GLU A 200 -30.35 -28.39 4.55
C GLU A 200 -30.25 -27.09 3.74
N HIS A 201 -29.18 -26.31 3.93
CA HIS A 201 -28.92 -25.11 3.15
C HIS A 201 -28.77 -25.42 1.65
N GLN A 202 -28.34 -26.64 1.30
CA GLN A 202 -28.22 -27.07 -0.09
C GLN A 202 -29.57 -27.06 -0.83
N ARG A 203 -30.68 -27.32 -0.14
CA ARG A 203 -32.03 -27.24 -0.75
C ARG A 203 -32.34 -25.83 -1.25
N ILE A 204 -31.92 -24.81 -0.50
CA ILE A 204 -32.07 -23.40 -0.91
C ILE A 204 -31.21 -23.15 -2.16
N VAL A 205 -29.97 -23.64 -2.18
CA VAL A 205 -29.09 -23.50 -3.35
C VAL A 205 -29.71 -24.17 -4.60
N GLU A 206 -30.32 -25.34 -4.45
CA GLU A 206 -31.02 -26.04 -5.54
C GLU A 206 -32.25 -25.28 -6.04
N GLU A 207 -33.00 -24.64 -5.13
CA GLU A 207 -34.13 -23.77 -5.50
C GLU A 207 -33.65 -22.57 -6.33
N TYR A 208 -32.59 -21.88 -5.88
CA TYR A 208 -32.00 -20.76 -6.63
C TYR A 208 -31.45 -21.22 -7.98
N ALA A 209 -30.84 -22.41 -8.07
CA ALA A 209 -30.38 -22.98 -9.34
C ALA A 209 -31.54 -23.19 -10.33
N LYS A 210 -32.70 -23.68 -9.87
CA LYS A 210 -33.90 -23.82 -10.71
C LYS A 210 -34.45 -22.45 -11.15
N VAL A 211 -34.44 -21.47 -10.26
CA VAL A 211 -34.85 -20.10 -10.57
C VAL A 211 -33.95 -19.49 -11.64
N ASP A 212 -32.63 -19.69 -11.56
CA ASP A 212 -31.68 -19.18 -12.55
C ASP A 212 -31.85 -19.86 -13.91
N LEU A 213 -32.10 -21.17 -13.94
CA LEU A 213 -32.44 -21.89 -15.17
C LEU A 213 -33.71 -21.32 -15.80
N ALA A 214 -34.78 -21.12 -15.01
CA ALA A 214 -36.02 -20.52 -15.49
C ALA A 214 -35.82 -19.08 -16.00
N LYS A 215 -34.98 -18.28 -15.34
CA LYS A 215 -34.63 -16.94 -15.82
C LYS A 215 -33.89 -16.98 -17.16
N ARG A 216 -32.97 -17.94 -17.35
CA ARG A 216 -32.26 -18.11 -18.63
C ARG A 216 -33.20 -18.56 -19.74
N THR A 217 -34.10 -19.51 -19.48
CA THR A 217 -35.06 -19.97 -20.47
C THR A 217 -36.05 -18.88 -20.86
N LEU A 218 -36.55 -18.10 -19.89
CA LEU A 218 -37.41 -16.95 -20.18
C LEU A 218 -36.70 -15.87 -21.00
N LYS A 219 -35.41 -15.60 -20.72
CA LYS A 219 -34.61 -14.68 -21.55
C LYS A 219 -34.44 -15.22 -22.98
N ALA A 220 -34.14 -16.52 -23.12
CA ALA A 220 -34.00 -17.15 -24.43
C ALA A 220 -35.30 -17.17 -25.23
N GLN A 221 -36.44 -17.46 -24.58
CA GLN A 221 -37.77 -17.41 -25.20
C GLN A 221 -38.11 -15.99 -25.66
N LYS A 222 -37.86 -14.97 -24.84
CA LYS A 222 -38.06 -13.57 -25.25
C LYS A 222 -37.22 -13.19 -26.47
N LEU A 223 -35.94 -13.57 -26.50
CA LEU A 223 -35.08 -13.34 -27.66
C LEU A 223 -35.59 -14.09 -28.91
N GLN A 224 -36.09 -15.31 -28.75
CA GLN A 224 -36.69 -16.07 -29.86
C GLN A 224 -38.00 -15.45 -30.35
N ASP A 225 -38.86 -14.97 -29.46
CA ASP A 225 -40.10 -14.26 -29.81
C ASP A 225 -39.79 -12.91 -30.49
N GLU A 226 -38.74 -12.21 -30.07
CA GLU A 226 -38.24 -10.99 -30.72
C GLU A 226 -37.70 -11.28 -32.14
N LEU A 227 -36.95 -12.38 -32.31
CA LEU A 227 -36.52 -12.87 -33.63
C LEU A 227 -37.72 -13.28 -34.50
N ALA A 228 -38.70 -13.98 -33.94
CA ALA A 228 -39.87 -14.48 -34.66
C ALA A 228 -40.88 -13.38 -35.02
N SER A 229 -41.00 -12.33 -34.19
CA SER A 229 -41.87 -11.18 -34.44
C SER A 229 -41.32 -10.23 -35.51
N GLY A 230 -40.14 -10.52 -36.08
CA GLY A 230 -39.59 -9.79 -37.23
C GLY A 230 -39.21 -8.34 -36.93
N LYS A 231 -39.12 -7.95 -35.65
CA LYS A 231 -38.73 -6.61 -35.20
C LYS A 231 -37.19 -6.47 -35.10
N LEU A 232 -36.49 -7.16 -36.00
CA LEU A 232 -35.05 -7.41 -35.96
C LEU A 232 -34.29 -6.68 -37.08
N ASP A 233 -34.79 -5.53 -37.53
CA ASP A 233 -34.12 -4.73 -38.58
C ASP A 233 -33.69 -3.34 -38.10
N GLN A 234 -33.65 -3.13 -36.77
CA GLN A 234 -33.08 -1.91 -36.16
C GLN A 234 -32.22 -2.16 -34.92
N THR A 235 -32.14 -3.40 -34.40
CA THR A 235 -31.40 -3.68 -33.16
C THR A 235 -30.29 -4.73 -33.33
N VAL A 236 -30.14 -5.31 -34.52
CA VAL A 236 -29.12 -6.35 -34.79
C VAL A 236 -28.02 -5.88 -35.75
N SER A 237 -28.12 -4.69 -36.32
CA SER A 237 -27.00 -4.00 -36.96
C SER A 237 -26.08 -3.27 -35.97
N GLU A 238 -26.10 -3.64 -34.68
CA GLU A 238 -25.30 -3.00 -33.62
C GLU A 238 -24.42 -4.01 -32.85
N TRP A 239 -24.36 -5.26 -33.32
CA TRP A 239 -23.53 -6.31 -32.71
C TRP A 239 -22.42 -6.83 -33.64
N GLU A 240 -22.24 -6.22 -34.81
CA GLU A 240 -21.10 -6.48 -35.72
C GLU A 240 -20.87 -5.33 -36.73
N HIS A 241 -20.86 -4.07 -36.28
CA HIS A 241 -20.39 -2.93 -37.09
C HIS A 241 -19.26 -2.19 -36.38
N ASP A 242 -18.04 -2.53 -36.78
CA ASP A 242 -16.85 -1.71 -36.61
C ASP A 242 -17.00 -0.47 -37.51
N SER A 243 -17.75 0.52 -37.04
CA SER A 243 -17.71 1.89 -37.56
C SER A 243 -17.45 2.83 -36.40
N GLU A 244 -16.18 3.14 -36.22
CA GLU A 244 -15.69 4.31 -35.50
C GLU A 244 -16.53 5.54 -35.94
N ASP A 245 -17.32 6.14 -35.04
CA ASP A 245 -17.27 7.60 -34.77
C ASP A 245 -18.58 8.31 -34.30
N GLU A 246 -19.79 7.72 -34.18
CA GLU A 246 -20.98 8.61 -33.97
C GLU A 246 -22.06 8.29 -32.91
N ASP A 247 -22.01 7.24 -32.07
CA ASP A 247 -23.12 6.97 -31.11
C ASP A 247 -22.70 6.58 -29.67
N GLU A 248 -21.53 7.01 -29.18
CA GLU A 248 -21.06 6.67 -27.82
C GLU A 248 -21.83 7.38 -26.68
N ASP A 249 -22.45 8.53 -26.96
CA ASP A 249 -23.15 9.33 -25.93
C ASP A 249 -24.55 8.79 -25.56
N LYS A 250 -25.17 7.97 -26.42
CA LYS A 250 -26.55 7.48 -26.20
C LYS A 250 -26.61 6.20 -25.37
N TYR A 251 -25.57 5.37 -25.43
CA TYR A 251 -25.45 4.16 -24.60
C TYR A 251 -25.07 4.47 -23.15
N ALA A 252 -24.50 5.63 -22.86
CA ALA A 252 -24.13 6.04 -21.51
C ALA A 252 -25.36 6.29 -20.60
N ASP A 253 -26.50 6.70 -21.16
CA ASP A 253 -27.72 7.01 -20.40
C ASP A 253 -28.57 5.76 -20.06
N ASP A 254 -28.48 4.69 -20.85
CA ASP A 254 -29.27 3.46 -20.66
C ASP A 254 -28.55 2.36 -19.84
N ILE A 255 -27.27 2.57 -19.50
CA ILE A 255 -26.58 1.72 -18.52
C ILE A 255 -27.04 2.15 -17.12
N ASP A 256 -28.11 1.50 -16.64
CA ASP A 256 -28.56 1.61 -15.24
C ASP A 256 -27.42 1.13 -14.32
N MET A 257 -26.64 2.11 -13.84
CA MET A 257 -25.45 1.86 -13.05
C MET A 257 -25.85 1.05 -11.80
N PRO A 258 -25.38 -0.20 -11.63
CA PRO A 258 -25.88 -1.09 -10.60
C PRO A 258 -25.62 -0.49 -9.21
N GLY A 259 -26.69 -0.13 -8.50
CA GLY A 259 -26.66 0.45 -7.17
C GLY A 259 -27.30 1.84 -7.02
N GLN A 260 -27.86 2.40 -8.09
CA GLN A 260 -28.61 3.65 -8.03
C GLN A 260 -30.06 3.41 -7.60
N ASN A 261 -30.32 3.47 -6.30
CA ASN A 261 -31.70 3.39 -5.79
C ASN A 261 -32.46 4.67 -6.21
N PHE A 262 -33.43 4.53 -7.13
CA PHE A 262 -34.35 5.62 -7.47
C PHE A 262 -35.39 5.77 -6.35
N ASP A 263 -35.25 6.79 -5.51
CA ASP A 263 -36.24 7.12 -4.48
C ASP A 263 -37.44 7.80 -5.14
N SER A 264 -38.49 7.01 -5.37
CA SER A 264 -39.73 7.44 -6.03
C SER A 264 -40.48 8.55 -5.29
N LYS A 265 -40.20 8.80 -4.00
CA LYS A 265 -40.78 9.92 -3.25
C LYS A 265 -40.10 11.26 -3.52
N ARG A 266 -38.79 11.26 -3.77
CA ARG A 266 -37.99 12.48 -3.92
C ARG A 266 -37.57 12.74 -5.37
N ARG A 267 -37.77 11.77 -6.28
CA ARG A 267 -37.37 11.88 -7.70
C ARG A 267 -35.87 12.18 -7.86
N ILE A 268 -35.08 11.76 -6.87
CA ILE A 268 -33.64 11.96 -6.83
C ILE A 268 -33.01 10.58 -6.77
N THR A 269 -31.99 10.35 -7.58
CA THR A 269 -31.20 9.14 -7.56
C THR A 269 -30.21 9.22 -6.40
N VAL A 270 -30.36 8.33 -5.42
CA VAL A 270 -29.42 8.27 -4.30
C VAL A 270 -28.18 7.54 -4.79
N ARG A 271 -27.21 8.28 -5.35
CA ARG A 271 -25.88 7.73 -5.63
C ARG A 271 -25.10 7.62 -4.33
N ASN A 272 -24.38 6.51 -4.17
CA ASN A 272 -23.39 6.41 -3.12
C ASN A 272 -22.28 7.44 -3.39
N LEU A 273 -22.08 8.38 -2.47
CA LEU A 273 -21.05 9.42 -2.57
C LEU A 273 -19.62 8.88 -2.49
N ARG A 274 -19.47 7.63 -2.02
CA ARG A 274 -18.17 6.97 -1.94
C ARG A 274 -17.79 6.44 -3.32
N ILE A 275 -16.70 6.98 -3.85
CA ILE A 275 -15.99 6.48 -5.02
C ILE A 275 -15.52 5.05 -4.73
N ARG A 276 -15.87 4.10 -5.61
CA ARG A 276 -15.64 2.65 -5.39
C ARG A 276 -14.22 2.25 -5.80
N GLU A 277 -13.66 2.98 -6.75
CA GLU A 277 -12.29 2.86 -7.29
C GLU A 277 -11.26 3.17 -6.19
N ASP A 278 -11.59 4.11 -5.30
CA ASP A 278 -10.72 4.50 -4.19
C ASP A 278 -10.81 3.53 -3.02
N THR A 279 -9.76 2.73 -2.89
CA THR A 279 -9.58 1.82 -1.75
C THR A 279 -9.26 2.60 -0.47
N ALA A 280 -10.01 2.31 0.60
CA ALA A 280 -9.74 2.91 1.91
C ALA A 280 -8.33 2.54 2.39
N LYS A 281 -7.67 3.44 3.12
CA LYS A 281 -6.28 3.24 3.58
C LYS A 281 -6.11 1.94 4.39
N TYR A 282 -6.99 1.68 5.36
CA TYR A 282 -6.94 0.47 6.20
C TYR A 282 -7.32 -0.85 5.47
N LEU A 283 -7.84 -0.78 4.25
CA LEU A 283 -8.14 -1.98 3.44
C LEU A 283 -6.99 -2.34 2.49
N ARG A 284 -5.93 -1.54 2.43
CA ARG A 284 -4.77 -1.83 1.58
C ARG A 284 -4.01 -3.06 2.04
N ASN A 285 -3.93 -3.27 3.35
CA ASN A 285 -3.39 -4.47 3.97
C ASN A 285 -4.31 -4.88 5.14
N LEU A 286 -4.80 -6.13 5.12
CA LEU A 286 -5.71 -6.68 6.12
C LEU A 286 -4.95 -7.32 7.30
N ASP A 287 -3.63 -7.42 7.21
CA ASP A 287 -2.82 -7.90 8.32
C ASP A 287 -2.92 -6.90 9.50
N PRO A 288 -3.27 -7.37 10.72
CA PRO A 288 -3.49 -6.48 11.86
C PRO A 288 -2.21 -5.75 12.31
N ASN A 289 -1.04 -6.28 11.94
CA ASN A 289 0.28 -5.73 12.29
C ASN A 289 0.92 -4.92 11.14
N SER A 290 0.14 -4.52 10.13
CA SER A 290 0.65 -3.79 8.96
C SER A 290 1.00 -2.34 9.31
N ALA A 291 0.08 -1.41 9.08
CA ALA A 291 0.24 0.01 9.40
C ALA A 291 -0.95 0.51 10.21
N TYR A 292 -0.66 1.26 11.28
CA TYR A 292 -1.71 1.84 12.11
C TYR A 292 -2.47 2.92 11.34
N TYR A 293 -3.79 2.74 11.25
CA TYR A 293 -4.73 3.72 10.74
C TYR A 293 -5.52 4.31 11.91
N ASP A 294 -5.42 5.62 12.10
CA ASP A 294 -6.25 6.33 13.09
C ASP A 294 -7.61 6.67 12.46
N PRO A 295 -8.72 6.01 12.87
CA PRO A 295 -10.04 6.27 12.31
C PRO A 295 -10.59 7.66 12.65
N LYS A 296 -10.04 8.33 13.68
CA LYS A 296 -10.48 9.68 14.09
C LYS A 296 -10.01 10.73 13.10
N THR A 297 -8.72 10.75 12.82
CA THR A 297 -8.10 11.71 11.88
C THR A 297 -8.08 11.20 10.44
N ARG A 298 -8.38 9.91 10.22
CA ARG A 298 -8.33 9.23 8.91
C ARG A 298 -6.92 9.26 8.29
N ALA A 299 -5.90 9.25 9.14
CA ALA A 299 -4.51 9.27 8.75
C ALA A 299 -3.88 7.88 8.91
N MET A 300 -3.08 7.48 7.92
CA MET A 300 -2.23 6.28 8.00
C MET A 300 -0.79 6.77 7.88
N ARG A 301 -0.02 6.59 8.95
CA ARG A 301 1.31 7.19 9.04
C ARG A 301 2.33 6.43 8.19
N GLU A 302 2.45 5.14 8.49
CA GLU A 302 3.42 4.23 7.87
C GLU A 302 2.89 3.63 6.57
N ASN A 303 3.79 3.08 5.77
CA ASN A 303 3.44 2.37 4.54
C ASN A 303 2.82 0.99 4.88
N PRO A 304 1.59 0.66 4.43
CA PRO A 304 1.00 -0.66 4.65
C PRO A 304 1.73 -1.81 3.93
N TYR A 305 2.64 -1.49 3.01
CA TYR A 305 3.40 -2.44 2.17
C TYR A 305 4.88 -2.56 2.55
N SER A 306 5.28 -2.11 3.74
CA SER A 306 6.68 -2.17 4.19
C SER A 306 7.32 -3.58 4.09
N ASN A 307 6.54 -4.64 4.34
CA ASN A 307 7.03 -6.01 4.36
C ASN A 307 6.94 -6.75 3.00
N THR A 308 6.29 -6.17 1.99
CA THR A 308 6.01 -6.88 0.72
C THR A 308 7.07 -6.65 -0.35
N GLY A 309 8.12 -5.85 -0.06
CA GLY A 309 9.24 -5.63 -0.96
C GLY A 309 8.91 -4.85 -2.23
N LYS A 310 7.70 -4.29 -2.34
CA LYS A 310 7.32 -3.41 -3.45
C LYS A 310 7.94 -2.03 -3.25
N ASN A 311 8.47 -1.47 -4.34
CA ASN A 311 9.00 -0.12 -4.31
C ASN A 311 7.87 0.88 -4.00
N PRO A 312 8.12 1.95 -3.22
CA PRO A 312 7.09 2.93 -2.86
C PRO A 312 6.49 3.63 -4.08
N ASP A 313 7.26 3.76 -5.17
CA ASP A 313 6.85 4.42 -6.41
C ASP A 313 5.91 3.56 -7.28
N GLU A 314 5.95 2.23 -7.11
CA GLU A 314 5.08 1.28 -7.82
C GLU A 314 3.72 1.09 -7.13
N VAL A 315 3.56 1.66 -5.93
CA VAL A 315 2.41 1.43 -5.06
C VAL A 315 1.54 2.69 -5.06
N GLY A 316 0.23 2.52 -5.29
CA GLY A 316 -0.72 3.66 -5.30
C GLY A 316 -0.86 4.42 -3.97
N TYR A 317 -0.23 3.95 -2.88
CA TYR A 317 -0.14 4.66 -1.61
C TYR A 317 1.00 4.11 -0.74
N ALA A 318 2.00 4.95 -0.46
CA ALA A 318 3.18 4.60 0.34
C ALA A 318 3.17 5.20 1.77
N GLY A 319 1.99 5.54 2.30
CA GLY A 319 1.83 6.16 3.63
C GLY A 319 1.84 7.69 3.62
N ASP A 320 1.21 8.32 4.61
CA ASP A 320 1.14 9.79 4.69
C ASP A 320 2.51 10.41 4.98
N ASN A 321 3.42 9.72 5.69
CA ASN A 321 4.78 10.23 5.95
C ASN A 321 5.59 10.43 4.68
N PHE A 322 5.44 9.54 3.70
CA PHE A 322 6.14 9.62 2.42
C PHE A 322 5.76 10.90 1.66
N VAL A 323 4.47 11.23 1.62
CA VAL A 323 3.96 12.41 0.90
C VAL A 323 4.21 13.71 1.67
N ARG A 324 4.20 13.70 3.01
CA ARG A 324 4.34 14.91 3.86
C ARG A 324 5.62 15.70 3.60
N TYR A 325 6.74 15.02 3.35
CA TYR A 325 8.03 15.66 3.10
C TYR A 325 8.38 15.73 1.61
N SER A 326 7.44 15.41 0.73
CA SER A 326 7.63 15.53 -0.73
C SER A 326 7.29 16.95 -1.23
N GLY A 327 7.94 17.36 -2.32
CA GLY A 327 7.65 18.63 -3.00
C GLY A 327 8.25 19.87 -2.33
N ALA A 328 7.45 20.95 -2.24
CA ALA A 328 7.91 22.28 -1.84
C ALA A 328 8.30 22.39 -0.35
N THR A 329 7.91 21.43 0.50
CA THR A 329 8.21 21.43 1.93
C THR A 329 9.72 21.39 2.20
N ILE A 330 10.48 20.65 1.37
CA ILE A 330 11.95 20.59 1.46
C ILE A 330 12.55 21.96 1.14
N SER A 331 12.10 22.60 0.05
CA SER A 331 12.59 23.93 -0.33
C SER A 331 12.26 24.97 0.74
N MET A 332 11.06 24.91 1.31
CA MET A 332 10.64 25.80 2.41
C MET A 332 11.48 25.58 3.67
N ALA A 333 11.78 24.32 4.02
CA ALA A 333 12.66 24.00 5.14
C ALA A 333 14.09 24.51 4.90
N GLN A 334 14.63 24.35 3.69
CA GLN A 334 15.94 24.91 3.32
C GLN A 334 15.96 26.44 3.42
N THR A 335 14.92 27.13 2.95
CA THR A 335 14.80 28.60 3.11
C THR A 335 14.67 28.99 4.58
N GLN A 336 13.98 28.22 5.41
CA GLN A 336 13.84 28.47 6.84
C GLN A 336 15.18 28.31 7.56
N LEU A 337 15.96 27.28 7.22
CA LEU A 337 17.31 27.09 7.76
C LEU A 337 18.23 28.25 7.34
N PHE A 338 18.15 28.67 6.07
CA PHE A 338 18.87 29.85 5.60
C PHE A 338 18.44 31.12 6.34
N ALA A 339 17.15 31.28 6.65
CA ALA A 339 16.64 32.40 7.46
C ALA A 339 17.29 32.45 8.84
N TRP A 340 17.35 31.30 9.54
CA TRP A 340 17.96 31.21 10.86
C TRP A 340 19.47 31.49 10.83
N GLU A 341 20.18 30.94 9.84
CA GLU A 341 21.62 31.22 9.65
C GLU A 341 21.87 32.71 9.35
N ALA A 342 21.04 33.32 8.49
CA ALA A 342 21.13 34.72 8.14
C ALA A 342 20.82 35.63 9.35
N TYR A 343 19.89 35.21 10.21
CA TYR A 343 19.55 35.89 11.45
C TYR A 343 20.70 35.82 12.47
N GLU A 344 21.33 34.64 12.63
CA GLU A 344 22.53 34.48 13.47
C GLU A 344 23.71 35.32 12.98
N LYS A 345 23.84 35.49 11.66
CA LYS A 345 24.84 36.39 11.04
C LYS A 345 24.49 37.88 11.18
N GLY A 346 23.34 38.22 11.75
CA GLY A 346 22.92 39.60 12.03
C GLY A 346 22.14 40.29 10.92
N SER A 347 21.69 39.56 9.90
CA SER A 347 20.73 40.11 8.93
C SER A 347 19.30 39.89 9.40
N GLU A 348 18.52 40.97 9.50
CA GLU A 348 17.12 40.92 9.92
C GLU A 348 16.22 40.48 8.75
N VAL A 349 16.17 39.17 8.53
CA VAL A 349 15.30 38.52 7.54
C VAL A 349 14.52 37.39 8.20
N HIS A 350 13.22 37.31 7.92
CA HIS A 350 12.34 36.33 8.54
C HIS A 350 11.39 35.76 7.47
N LEU A 351 11.22 34.43 7.43
CA LEU A 351 10.45 33.76 6.38
C LEU A 351 8.98 34.22 6.34
N GLN A 352 8.35 34.39 7.50
CA GLN A 352 6.94 34.80 7.58
C GLN A 352 6.73 36.31 7.47
N ALA A 353 7.74 37.13 7.81
CA ALA A 353 7.58 38.59 7.81
C ALA A 353 7.96 39.17 6.45
N ASP A 354 9.12 38.75 5.91
CA ASP A 354 9.67 39.22 4.64
C ASP A 354 9.92 38.03 3.68
N PRO A 355 8.87 37.28 3.26
CA PRO A 355 9.04 36.04 2.50
C PRO A 355 9.74 36.26 1.15
N THR A 356 9.37 37.30 0.41
CA THR A 356 9.92 37.57 -0.93
C THR A 356 11.36 38.07 -0.88
N LYS A 357 11.69 38.94 0.08
CA LYS A 357 13.06 39.39 0.33
C LYS A 357 13.97 38.22 0.66
N LEU A 358 13.52 37.33 1.54
CA LEU A 358 14.25 36.13 1.91
C LEU A 358 14.44 35.18 0.73
N GLU A 359 13.39 35.02 -0.09
CA GLU A 359 13.43 34.17 -1.28
C GLU A 359 14.45 34.68 -2.32
N LEU A 360 14.48 36.00 -2.58
CA LEU A 360 15.48 36.63 -3.44
C LEU A 360 16.90 36.45 -2.89
N LEU A 361 17.09 36.62 -1.57
CA LEU A 361 18.37 36.37 -0.92
C LEU A 361 18.78 34.90 -1.03
N HIS A 362 17.84 33.98 -0.86
CA HIS A 362 18.09 32.54 -0.99
C HIS A 362 18.44 32.15 -2.43
N ARG A 363 17.79 32.74 -3.44
CA ARG A 363 18.20 32.57 -4.85
C ARG A 363 19.61 33.07 -5.08
N SER A 364 19.92 34.28 -4.60
CA SER A 364 21.27 34.85 -4.70
C SER A 364 22.31 33.97 -4.00
N PHE A 365 21.93 33.37 -2.87
CA PHE A 365 22.77 32.43 -2.13
C PHE A 365 22.98 31.11 -2.89
N LYS A 366 21.96 30.58 -3.57
CA LYS A 366 22.12 29.38 -4.41
C LYS A 366 23.12 29.62 -5.54
N VAL A 367 23.03 30.75 -6.24
CA VAL A 367 24.00 31.12 -7.28
C VAL A 367 25.41 31.18 -6.69
N LYS A 368 25.60 31.97 -5.62
CA LYS A 368 26.90 32.07 -4.92
C LYS A 368 27.42 30.73 -4.39
N LYS A 369 26.51 29.80 -4.03
CA LYS A 369 26.87 28.47 -3.55
C LYS A 369 27.35 27.56 -4.67
N GLU A 370 26.83 27.70 -5.89
CA GLU A 370 27.37 26.99 -7.05
C GLU A 370 28.72 27.57 -7.46
N ASP A 371 28.85 28.91 -7.52
CA ASP A 371 30.14 29.57 -7.77
C ASP A 371 31.21 29.10 -6.76
N PHE A 372 30.87 29.06 -5.47
CA PHE A 372 31.77 28.57 -4.42
C PHE A 372 32.11 27.07 -4.54
N LYS A 373 31.21 26.25 -5.10
CA LYS A 373 31.52 24.83 -5.37
C LYS A 373 32.48 24.70 -6.55
N GLU A 374 32.35 25.54 -7.57
CA GLU A 374 33.27 25.57 -8.72
C GLU A 374 34.66 26.00 -8.26
N GLU A 375 34.77 27.10 -7.51
CA GLU A 375 36.04 27.53 -6.90
C GLU A 375 36.66 26.43 -6.02
N GLN A 376 35.84 25.73 -5.22
CA GLN A 376 36.34 24.60 -4.44
C GLN A 376 36.84 23.46 -5.31
N ARG A 377 36.09 23.08 -6.36
CA ARG A 377 36.49 22.03 -7.30
C ARG A 377 37.81 22.40 -7.99
N GLU A 378 37.94 23.64 -8.47
CA GLU A 378 39.17 24.16 -9.07
C GLU A 378 40.33 24.13 -8.07
N SER A 379 40.12 24.60 -6.83
CA SER A 379 41.16 24.57 -5.79
C SER A 379 41.62 23.16 -5.42
N ILE A 380 40.70 22.17 -5.49
CA ILE A 380 41.03 20.75 -5.28
C ILE A 380 41.81 20.22 -6.50
N LEU A 381 41.37 20.58 -7.71
CA LEU A 381 42.03 20.20 -8.95
C LEU A 381 43.48 20.71 -9.02
N GLU A 382 43.71 21.96 -8.61
CA GLU A 382 45.04 22.57 -8.56
C GLU A 382 45.97 21.90 -7.53
N LYS A 383 45.41 21.50 -6.38
CA LYS A 383 46.19 20.89 -5.29
C LYS A 383 46.55 19.43 -5.54
N TYR A 384 45.63 18.68 -6.15
CA TYR A 384 45.77 17.23 -6.30
C TYR A 384 46.07 16.79 -7.74
N GLY A 385 45.92 17.67 -8.74
CA GLY A 385 46.02 17.30 -10.15
C GLY A 385 44.90 16.36 -10.60
N GLY A 386 44.78 16.11 -11.92
CA GLY A 386 43.79 15.15 -12.45
C GLY A 386 42.78 15.73 -13.45
N GLN A 387 43.04 16.91 -14.02
CA GLN A 387 42.23 17.49 -15.09
C GLN A 387 42.09 16.53 -16.30
N GLU A 388 43.14 15.77 -16.59
CA GLU A 388 43.19 14.73 -17.65
C GLU A 388 42.23 13.55 -17.42
N HIS A 389 41.71 13.35 -16.21
CA HIS A 389 40.78 12.27 -15.88
C HIS A 389 39.31 12.71 -15.83
N LEU A 390 39.04 14.01 -15.95
CA LEU A 390 37.68 14.56 -16.01
C LEU A 390 37.10 14.52 -17.41
N ASP A 391 37.94 14.65 -18.44
CA ASP A 391 37.56 14.43 -19.82
C ASP A 391 37.40 12.93 -20.04
N ALA A 392 36.19 12.43 -19.79
CA ALA A 392 35.85 11.06 -20.13
C ALA A 392 36.05 10.90 -21.65
N PRO A 393 36.95 9.98 -22.09
CA PRO A 393 37.11 9.73 -23.51
C PRO A 393 35.76 9.28 -24.10
N PRO A 394 35.49 9.57 -25.38
CA PRO A 394 34.22 9.25 -26.03
C PRO A 394 33.83 7.79 -25.74
N ARG A 395 32.53 7.54 -25.53
CA ARG A 395 31.97 6.26 -25.06
C ARG A 395 32.40 5.05 -25.90
N GLU A 396 32.71 5.29 -27.16
CA GLU A 396 33.28 4.32 -28.12
C GLU A 396 34.64 3.76 -27.65
N LEU A 397 35.51 4.61 -27.10
CA LEU A 397 36.82 4.21 -26.56
C LEU A 397 36.71 3.54 -25.18
N LEU A 398 35.67 3.86 -24.41
CA LEU A 398 35.43 3.29 -23.08
C LEU A 398 34.93 1.84 -23.14
N LEU A 399 34.12 1.49 -24.16
CA LEU A 399 33.57 0.14 -24.29
C LEU A 399 34.44 -0.82 -25.13
N ALA A 400 35.51 -0.32 -25.78
CA ALA A 400 36.36 -1.11 -26.67
C ALA A 400 35.57 -2.01 -27.66
N GLN A 401 34.34 -1.62 -28.00
CA GLN A 401 33.54 -2.28 -29.01
C GLN A 401 33.93 -1.69 -30.35
N THR A 402 34.50 -2.53 -31.22
CA THR A 402 34.94 -2.13 -32.56
C THR A 402 33.86 -2.33 -33.63
N GLU A 403 32.66 -2.74 -33.20
CA GLU A 403 31.58 -3.14 -34.09
C GLU A 403 30.32 -2.31 -33.80
N ASP A 404 30.01 -1.38 -34.70
CA ASP A 404 28.74 -0.67 -34.71
C ASP A 404 27.68 -1.56 -35.35
N TYR A 405 26.68 -1.97 -34.56
CA TYR A 405 25.56 -2.76 -35.04
C TYR A 405 24.61 -1.88 -35.88
N VAL A 406 24.42 -2.23 -37.15
CA VAL A 406 23.56 -1.52 -38.11
C VAL A 406 22.45 -2.44 -38.61
N GLU A 407 21.20 -2.08 -38.32
CA GLU A 407 20.03 -2.79 -38.81
C GLU A 407 19.55 -2.19 -40.13
N TYR A 408 19.42 -3.04 -41.16
CA TYR A 408 18.85 -2.65 -42.46
C TYR A 408 17.39 -3.09 -42.53
N SER A 409 16.51 -2.20 -42.99
CA SER A 409 15.19 -2.59 -43.46
C SER A 409 15.30 -3.55 -44.66
N ARG A 410 14.22 -4.29 -44.98
CA ARG A 410 14.19 -5.16 -46.17
C ARG A 410 14.46 -4.41 -47.49
N HIS A 411 14.31 -3.08 -47.48
CA HIS A 411 14.55 -2.18 -48.61
C HIS A 411 15.98 -1.60 -48.62
N GLY A 412 16.85 -2.01 -47.69
CA GLY A 412 18.25 -1.59 -47.62
C GLY A 412 18.50 -0.23 -46.97
N ALA A 413 17.45 0.45 -46.49
CA ALA A 413 17.58 1.66 -45.69
C ALA A 413 17.94 1.31 -44.24
N VAL A 414 18.89 2.02 -43.64
CA VAL A 414 19.31 1.83 -42.24
C VAL A 414 18.17 2.25 -41.31
N LEU A 415 17.71 1.34 -40.45
CA LEU A 415 16.67 1.60 -39.44
C LEU A 415 17.27 2.03 -38.09
N LYS A 416 18.41 1.43 -37.72
CA LYS A 416 19.08 1.69 -36.44
C LYS A 416 20.59 1.53 -36.60
N GLY A 417 21.34 2.58 -36.29
CA GLY A 417 22.79 2.69 -36.52
C GLY A 417 23.16 4.05 -37.12
N LEU A 418 24.45 4.35 -37.23
CA LEU A 418 24.92 5.57 -37.89
C LEU A 418 24.62 5.49 -39.39
N GLU A 419 23.96 6.52 -39.92
CA GLU A 419 23.74 6.65 -41.36
C GLU A 419 25.09 6.70 -42.09
N LYS A 420 25.20 6.02 -43.24
CA LYS A 420 26.44 6.04 -44.04
C LYS A 420 26.83 7.50 -44.32
N ALA A 421 28.00 7.91 -43.84
CA ALA A 421 28.55 9.21 -44.18
C ALA A 421 28.59 9.37 -45.70
N VAL A 422 28.03 10.46 -46.21
CA VAL A 422 28.02 10.78 -47.64
C VAL A 422 29.47 10.82 -48.12
N ALA A 423 29.80 9.99 -49.11
CA ALA A 423 31.15 9.93 -49.66
C ALA A 423 31.50 11.29 -50.29
N ARG A 424 32.35 12.06 -49.62
CA ARG A 424 32.93 13.29 -50.18
C ARG A 424 33.91 12.88 -51.28
N SER A 425 33.93 13.57 -52.42
CA SER A 425 34.92 13.30 -53.45
C SER A 425 36.33 13.68 -52.98
N LYS A 426 37.35 13.25 -53.74
CA LYS A 426 38.77 13.53 -53.45
C LYS A 426 39.11 15.04 -53.44
N TYR A 427 38.22 15.88 -53.97
CA TYR A 427 38.40 17.33 -54.06
C TYR A 427 37.66 18.01 -52.91
N GLU A 428 38.18 19.15 -52.45
CA GLU A 428 37.51 19.95 -51.42
C GLU A 428 36.20 20.53 -51.99
N GLU A 429 35.08 19.90 -51.65
CA GLU A 429 33.74 20.36 -52.00
C GLU A 429 33.32 21.49 -51.07
N ASP A 430 32.46 22.40 -51.56
CA ASP A 430 31.85 23.48 -50.77
C ASP A 430 32.83 24.49 -50.12
N VAL A 431 34.05 24.63 -50.64
CA VAL A 431 34.98 25.69 -50.21
C VAL A 431 34.55 27.04 -50.81
N LEU A 432 33.98 27.89 -49.96
CA LEU A 432 33.60 29.26 -50.27
C LEU A 432 34.81 30.17 -50.13
N ILE A 433 35.36 30.62 -51.26
CA ILE A 433 36.52 31.50 -51.31
C ILE A 433 36.02 32.97 -51.21
N ASN A 434 36.71 33.82 -50.45
CA ASN A 434 36.56 35.29 -50.42
C ASN A 434 35.10 35.80 -50.32
N ASN A 435 34.32 35.25 -49.37
CA ASN A 435 32.92 35.63 -49.06
C ASN A 435 31.90 35.47 -50.20
N HIS A 436 32.17 34.61 -51.18
CA HIS A 436 31.14 34.15 -52.11
C HIS A 436 30.20 33.16 -51.41
N THR A 437 28.91 33.14 -51.76
CA THR A 437 27.91 32.17 -51.25
C THR A 437 27.76 30.94 -52.16
N CYS A 438 28.47 30.93 -53.28
CA CYS A 438 28.48 29.83 -54.24
C CYS A 438 29.92 29.51 -54.63
N ILE A 439 30.18 28.25 -54.97
CA ILE A 439 31.51 27.75 -55.34
C ILE A 439 31.90 28.28 -56.74
N TRP A 440 33.20 28.41 -56.99
CA TRP A 440 33.73 28.71 -58.31
C TRP A 440 33.33 27.63 -59.34
N GLY A 441 32.75 28.05 -60.47
CA GLY A 441 32.19 27.13 -61.48
C GLY A 441 30.68 26.93 -61.37
N SER A 442 30.03 27.55 -60.38
CA SER A 442 28.57 27.57 -60.25
C SER A 442 27.85 28.42 -61.32
N TYR A 443 28.59 29.23 -62.09
CA TYR A 443 28.08 30.03 -63.20
C TYR A 443 28.94 29.84 -64.45
N TRP A 444 28.30 29.77 -65.61
CA TRP A 444 28.95 29.62 -66.92
C TRP A 444 28.33 30.59 -67.92
N LYS A 445 29.16 31.35 -68.61
CA LYS A 445 28.74 32.21 -69.72
C LYS A 445 29.90 32.42 -70.69
N ASP A 446 29.63 32.30 -71.99
CA ASP A 446 30.53 32.61 -73.10
C ASP A 446 31.96 32.03 -72.96
N GLY A 447 32.07 30.77 -72.52
CA GLY A 447 33.36 30.07 -72.43
C GLY A 447 34.12 30.24 -71.11
N PHE A 448 33.59 31.05 -70.17
CA PHE A 448 34.21 31.30 -68.88
C PHE A 448 33.35 30.81 -67.71
N TRP A 449 34.02 30.20 -66.73
CA TRP A 449 33.44 29.82 -65.45
C TRP A 449 33.51 30.98 -64.47
N GLY A 450 32.50 31.12 -63.63
CA GLY A 450 32.39 32.18 -62.63
C GLY A 450 31.61 31.76 -61.38
N TYR A 451 31.41 32.73 -60.49
CA TYR A 451 30.58 32.59 -59.29
C TYR A 451 29.12 32.94 -59.58
N LYS A 452 28.16 32.12 -59.14
CA LYS A 452 26.73 32.39 -59.32
C LYS A 452 26.22 33.57 -58.49
N CYS A 453 26.80 33.82 -57.32
CA CYS A 453 26.35 34.86 -56.40
C CYS A 453 26.59 36.30 -56.90
N CYS A 454 27.73 36.53 -57.55
CA CYS A 454 28.16 37.85 -58.01
C CYS A 454 28.39 37.92 -59.54
N HIS A 455 28.17 36.82 -60.28
CA HIS A 455 28.48 36.65 -61.72
C HIS A 455 29.92 37.01 -62.14
N SER A 456 30.84 37.11 -61.17
CA SER A 456 32.24 37.42 -61.41
C SER A 456 32.94 36.21 -62.05
N MET A 457 33.66 36.46 -63.13
CA MET A 457 34.43 35.45 -63.89
C MET A 457 35.91 35.42 -63.48
N VAL A 458 36.26 35.88 -62.27
CA VAL A 458 37.64 35.86 -61.76
C VAL A 458 37.75 35.03 -60.49
N LYS A 459 38.63 34.01 -60.47
CA LYS A 459 38.67 32.91 -59.48
C LYS A 459 38.95 33.30 -58.03
N GLN A 460 39.35 34.54 -57.75
CA GLN A 460 39.66 35.01 -56.39
C GLN A 460 39.15 36.43 -56.10
N SER A 461 38.19 36.93 -56.88
CA SER A 461 37.56 38.22 -56.55
C SER A 461 36.83 38.13 -55.21
N TYR A 462 36.71 39.24 -54.47
CA TYR A 462 35.77 39.34 -53.36
C TYR A 462 34.35 39.50 -53.91
N CYS A 463 33.35 38.87 -53.28
CA CYS A 463 31.96 39.04 -53.72
C CYS A 463 31.51 40.49 -53.44
N THR A 464 31.04 41.17 -54.47
CA THR A 464 30.52 42.54 -54.40
C THR A 464 29.08 42.64 -53.89
N GLY A 465 28.50 41.55 -53.39
CA GLY A 465 27.24 41.56 -52.63
C GLY A 465 26.03 42.18 -53.34
N SER A 466 25.97 42.15 -54.68
CA SER A 466 24.82 42.69 -55.41
C SER A 466 23.65 41.72 -55.29
N LEU A 467 22.67 42.09 -54.47
CA LEU A 467 21.41 41.40 -54.27
C LEU A 467 20.69 41.17 -55.61
N ASP A 468 20.40 39.90 -55.89
CA ASP A 468 19.52 39.47 -56.95
C ASP A 468 18.13 40.09 -56.74
N GLU A 469 17.73 41.02 -57.62
CA GLU A 469 16.48 41.78 -57.56
C GLU A 469 15.22 40.89 -57.53
N ARG A 470 15.36 39.59 -57.82
CA ARG A 470 14.27 38.60 -57.84
C ARG A 470 13.92 38.02 -56.47
N LYS A 471 14.63 38.39 -55.39
CA LYS A 471 14.36 37.93 -54.01
C LYS A 471 13.91 39.05 -53.07
N ARG A 472 13.09 40.00 -53.54
CA ARG A 472 12.34 40.87 -52.63
C ARG A 472 11.11 40.11 -52.09
N PRO A 473 11.03 39.79 -50.79
CA PRO A 473 9.77 39.33 -50.21
C PRO A 473 8.74 40.48 -50.26
N TYR A 474 7.51 40.15 -50.65
CA TYR A 474 6.39 41.08 -50.64
C TYR A 474 6.05 41.43 -49.18
N ASN A 475 5.84 42.73 -48.92
CA ASN A 475 5.64 43.40 -47.61
C ASN A 475 6.87 43.59 -46.70
N SER A 476 7.51 44.76 -46.84
CA SER A 476 8.43 45.30 -45.83
C SER A 476 8.16 46.80 -45.59
N LEU A 477 6.98 47.12 -45.07
CA LEU A 477 6.65 48.46 -44.55
C LEU A 477 6.09 48.42 -43.13
N PHE A 478 6.37 47.37 -42.36
CA PHE A 478 6.11 47.35 -40.93
C PHE A 478 7.28 46.71 -40.18
N GLU A 479 7.95 47.50 -39.35
CA GLU A 479 8.86 47.00 -38.33
C GLU A 479 8.02 46.38 -37.20
N VAL A 480 8.24 45.10 -36.90
CA VAL A 480 7.59 44.43 -35.77
C VAL A 480 8.30 44.86 -34.49
N LYS A 481 7.72 45.85 -33.79
CA LYS A 481 8.08 46.17 -32.41
C LYS A 481 7.28 45.30 -31.43
N ALA A 482 7.91 44.94 -30.31
CA ALA A 482 7.21 44.29 -29.21
C ALA A 482 6.09 45.22 -28.68
N PRO A 483 4.85 44.72 -28.46
CA PRO A 483 3.73 45.54 -27.99
C PRO A 483 4.02 46.23 -26.66
N THR A 484 3.56 47.47 -26.51
CA THR A 484 3.73 48.23 -25.27
C THR A 484 2.79 47.72 -24.17
N GLU A 485 3.08 48.08 -22.91
CA GLU A 485 2.29 47.64 -21.75
C GLU A 485 0.82 48.07 -21.83
N GLU A 486 0.57 49.26 -22.39
CA GLU A 486 -0.77 49.82 -22.65
C GLU A 486 -1.52 49.05 -23.75
N GLU A 487 -0.83 48.59 -24.80
CA GLU A 487 -1.42 47.76 -25.86
C GLU A 487 -1.76 46.35 -25.36
N MET A 488 -0.92 45.80 -24.48
CA MET A 488 -1.20 44.53 -23.79
C MET A 488 -2.35 44.63 -22.78
N GLU A 489 -2.56 45.79 -22.15
CA GLU A 489 -3.72 46.05 -21.29
C GLU A 489 -5.01 46.23 -22.09
N ALA A 490 -4.95 46.95 -23.22
CA ALA A 490 -6.08 47.09 -24.14
C ALA A 490 -6.51 45.74 -24.74
N PHE A 491 -5.55 44.84 -25.03
CA PHE A 491 -5.85 43.47 -25.45
C PHE A 491 -6.48 42.65 -24.32
N ARG A 492 -6.00 42.79 -23.08
CA ARG A 492 -6.61 42.16 -21.89
C ARG A 492 -8.03 42.66 -21.60
N MET A 493 -8.34 43.91 -21.93
CA MET A 493 -9.68 44.51 -21.82
C MET A 493 -10.65 44.10 -22.94
N LYS A 494 -10.15 43.78 -24.14
CA LYS A 494 -10.96 43.31 -25.29
C LYS A 494 -11.14 41.79 -25.35
N ARG A 495 -10.35 41.03 -24.60
CA ARG A 495 -10.45 39.57 -24.56
C ARG A 495 -11.71 39.18 -23.79
N SER A 496 -12.68 38.60 -24.50
CA SER A 496 -13.88 38.01 -23.89
C SER A 496 -13.49 36.99 -22.81
N ARG A 497 -14.09 37.11 -21.63
CA ARG A 497 -13.88 36.21 -20.50
C ARG A 497 -15.00 35.16 -20.54
N PRO A 498 -14.69 33.87 -20.72
CA PRO A 498 -15.71 32.82 -20.78
C PRO A 498 -16.48 32.66 -19.46
N ASP A 499 -15.95 33.18 -18.35
CA ASP A 499 -16.54 33.08 -17.01
C ASP A 499 -17.28 34.35 -16.55
N ASP A 500 -17.62 35.28 -17.46
CA ASP A 500 -18.41 36.49 -17.11
C ASP A 500 -19.93 36.18 -17.09
N PRO A 501 -20.60 36.20 -15.92
CA PRO A 501 -22.02 35.86 -15.81
C PRO A 501 -22.96 36.89 -16.47
N MET A 502 -22.48 38.07 -16.88
CA MET A 502 -23.28 39.03 -17.66
C MET A 502 -23.20 38.81 -19.18
N ALA A 503 -22.28 37.98 -19.68
CA ALA A 503 -22.11 37.74 -21.12
C ALA A 503 -23.39 37.17 -21.77
N SER A 504 -24.08 36.27 -21.09
CA SER A 504 -25.35 35.68 -21.54
C SER A 504 -26.51 36.69 -21.68
N PHE A 505 -26.39 37.87 -21.05
CA PHE A 505 -27.45 38.89 -21.05
C PHE A 505 -27.27 39.95 -22.15
N LEU A 506 -26.06 40.10 -22.69
CA LEU A 506 -25.72 41.14 -23.68
C LEU A 506 -25.75 40.65 -25.13
N GLY A 507 -26.02 39.37 -25.38
CA GLY A 507 -26.37 38.84 -26.71
C GLY A 507 -25.32 39.07 -27.80
N GLN A 508 -24.05 38.76 -27.51
CA GLN A 508 -23.00 38.59 -28.51
C GLN A 508 -22.52 37.15 -28.57
#